data_AF-A0AAD5QR26-F1
#
_entry.id   AF-A0AAD5QR26-F1
#
_cell.length_a   1.000
_cell.length_b   1.000
_cell.length_c   1.000
_cell.angle_alpha   90.00
_cell.angle_beta   90.00
_cell.angle_gamma   90.00
#
_symmetry.space_group_name_H-M   'P 1'
#
loop_
_entity.id
_entity.type
_entity.pdbx_description
1 polymer ?
#
loop_
_entity_poly.entity_id
_entity_poly.type
_entity_poly.pdbx_seq_one_letter_code
_entity_poly.pdbx_strand_id
1 'polypeptide(L)'
;MIDRSKKRVQRCQQDYFASMTWRIERMQRQHLIGTLKLCRNLPGSLTGVKLLSGHIQSDSKEALAAQERAYGDIVCNFRYMSDQERQILFADPSKHAIHFSSFAAEGNRYVPFLKNQLRDSGVVFTQRTLQSASELADDGYDVIVNSAGLNAGKLAGDDDSVYPIRGVVFEVDAPWHKHFNYRDFETFTIPKNDCVVVGTVKQANRHDTEITDEDRRDIWQALREAAADNEKCKNHWRMV
;
A
#
# COMPACT_ATOMS: atom_id res chain seq x y z
N MET A 1 -38.97 27.61 -9.38
CA MET A 1 -37.72 28.03 -8.72
C MET A 1 -36.92 26.78 -8.38
N ILE A 2 -35.84 26.52 -9.12
CA ILE A 2 -34.96 25.37 -8.84
C ILE A 2 -34.18 25.68 -7.57
N ASP A 3 -34.34 24.79 -6.60
CA ASP A 3 -33.89 24.84 -5.21
C ASP A 3 -32.41 25.25 -5.05
N ARG A 4 -32.18 26.48 -4.59
CA ARG A 4 -30.83 27.02 -4.30
C ARG A 4 -30.12 26.27 -3.17
N SER A 5 -30.84 25.53 -2.34
CA SER A 5 -30.24 24.74 -1.24
C SER A 5 -29.52 23.50 -1.78
N LYS A 6 -30.11 22.78 -2.75
CA LYS A 6 -29.49 21.61 -3.41
C LYS A 6 -28.18 21.97 -4.11
N LYS A 7 -28.12 23.10 -4.83
CA LYS A 7 -26.89 23.60 -5.45
C LYS A 7 -25.79 23.95 -4.44
N ARG A 8 -26.17 24.41 -3.24
CA ARG A 8 -25.22 24.78 -2.18
C ARG A 8 -24.64 23.57 -1.47
N VAL A 9 -25.47 22.54 -1.21
CA VAL A 9 -25.03 21.25 -0.65
C VAL A 9 -24.09 20.53 -1.62
N GLN A 10 -24.46 20.50 -2.91
CA GLN A 10 -23.64 19.85 -3.94
C GLN A 10 -22.28 20.55 -4.14
N ARG A 11 -22.25 21.89 -4.07
CA ARG A 11 -20.99 22.66 -4.10
C ARG A 11 -20.14 22.43 -2.85
N CYS A 12 -20.74 22.41 -1.67
CA CYS A 12 -20.05 22.13 -0.41
C CYS A 12 -19.44 20.72 -0.38
N GLN A 13 -20.16 19.71 -0.90
CA GLN A 13 -19.63 18.36 -1.06
C GLN A 13 -18.46 18.33 -2.05
N GLN A 14 -18.57 18.99 -3.21
CA GLN A 14 -17.46 19.09 -4.18
C GLN A 14 -16.24 19.78 -3.59
N ASP A 15 -16.41 20.88 -2.85
CA ASP A 15 -15.32 21.61 -2.18
C ASP A 15 -14.67 20.75 -1.07
N TYR A 16 -15.47 19.98 -0.33
CA TYR A 16 -14.98 19.04 0.68
C TYR A 16 -14.16 17.91 0.05
N PHE A 17 -14.65 17.27 -1.01
CA PHE A 17 -13.92 16.23 -1.73
C PHE A 17 -12.63 16.78 -2.35
N ALA A 18 -12.67 17.96 -2.96
CA ALA A 18 -11.47 18.61 -3.50
C ALA A 18 -10.43 18.91 -2.40
N SER A 19 -10.88 19.39 -1.23
CA SER A 19 -10.00 19.66 -0.09
C SER A 19 -9.37 18.39 0.50
N MET A 20 -10.11 17.27 0.51
CA MET A 20 -9.64 15.97 0.97
C MET A 20 -8.57 15.42 0.02
N THR A 21 -8.84 15.43 -1.29
CA THR A 21 -7.89 14.99 -2.32
C THR A 21 -6.58 15.75 -2.24
N TRP A 22 -6.65 17.08 -2.10
CA TRP A 22 -5.46 17.93 -1.97
C TRP A 22 -4.62 17.60 -0.73
N ARG A 23 -5.27 17.29 0.41
CA ARG A 23 -4.56 16.88 1.64
C ARG A 23 -3.86 15.54 1.45
N ILE A 24 -4.51 14.57 0.80
CA ILE A 24 -3.94 13.26 0.51
C ILE A 24 -2.71 13.39 -0.39
N GLU A 25 -2.81 14.14 -1.49
CA GLU A 25 -1.69 14.37 -2.41
C GLU A 25 -0.50 15.02 -1.68
N ARG A 26 -0.76 16.03 -0.83
CA ARG A 26 0.29 16.69 -0.04
C ARG A 26 0.97 15.72 0.92
N MET A 27 0.19 14.87 1.62
CA MET A 27 0.73 13.85 2.52
C MET A 27 1.60 12.83 1.76
N GLN A 28 1.14 12.38 0.59
CA GLN A 28 1.90 11.45 -0.25
C GLN A 28 3.23 12.05 -0.71
N ARG A 29 3.24 13.31 -1.16
CA ARG A 29 4.49 14.01 -1.53
C ARG A 29 5.44 14.15 -0.35
N GLN A 30 4.94 14.54 0.82
CA GLN A 30 5.78 14.66 2.03
C GLN A 30 6.36 13.31 2.44
N HIS A 31 5.56 12.24 2.40
CA HIS A 31 6.03 10.89 2.67
C HIS A 31 7.13 10.48 1.69
N LEU A 32 6.93 10.70 0.38
CA LEU A 32 7.91 10.37 -0.65
C LEU A 32 9.23 11.15 -0.46
N ILE A 33 9.16 12.43 -0.09
CA ILE A 33 10.35 13.23 0.23
C ILE A 33 11.07 12.65 1.46
N GLY A 34 10.34 12.21 2.48
CA GLY A 34 10.90 11.58 3.66
C GLY A 34 11.62 10.27 3.34
N THR A 35 10.97 9.36 2.61
CA THR A 35 11.56 8.08 2.21
C THR A 35 12.72 8.26 1.23
N LEU A 36 12.65 9.23 0.31
CA LEU A 36 13.77 9.64 -0.54
C LEU A 36 15.00 10.05 0.29
N LYS A 37 14.81 10.89 1.32
CA LYS A 37 15.90 11.31 2.21
C LYS A 37 16.52 10.12 2.94
N LEU A 38 15.70 9.18 3.42
CA LEU A 38 16.21 7.95 4.05
C LEU A 38 17.00 7.09 3.05
N CYS A 39 16.44 6.83 1.87
CA CYS A 39 17.06 6.02 0.84
C CYS A 39 18.40 6.60 0.35
N ARG A 40 18.58 7.92 0.39
CA ARG A 40 19.83 8.59 -0.02
C ARG A 40 20.92 8.56 1.05
N ASN A 41 20.55 8.54 2.33
CA ASN A 41 21.50 8.75 3.42
C ASN A 41 21.77 7.49 4.25
N LEU A 42 20.87 6.51 4.22
CA LEU A 42 20.96 5.30 5.04
C LEU A 42 20.73 4.05 4.19
N PRO A 43 21.42 2.95 4.48
CA PRO A 43 21.24 1.71 3.73
C PRO A 43 19.83 1.14 3.96
N GLY A 44 19.20 0.65 2.90
CA GLY A 44 17.90 -0.01 2.97
C GLY A 44 17.90 -1.27 3.84
N SER A 45 19.07 -1.88 4.07
CA SER A 45 19.20 -2.99 5.01
C SER A 45 18.87 -2.59 6.45
N LEU A 46 19.16 -1.33 6.82
CA LEU A 46 18.89 -0.74 8.13
C LEU A 46 17.47 -0.17 8.22
N THR A 47 17.08 0.65 7.23
CA THR A 47 15.81 1.40 7.29
C THR A 47 14.62 0.61 6.76
N GLY A 48 14.85 -0.44 5.96
CA GLY A 48 13.81 -1.09 5.17
C GLY A 48 13.32 -0.27 3.97
N VAL A 49 13.89 0.92 3.72
CA VAL A 49 13.49 1.81 2.62
C VAL A 49 14.41 1.63 1.43
N LYS A 50 13.83 1.44 0.24
CA LYS A 50 14.58 1.32 -1.02
C LYS A 50 13.83 1.91 -2.21
N LEU A 51 14.57 2.36 -3.21
CA LEU A 51 14.03 2.68 -4.52
C LEU A 51 13.62 1.36 -5.22
N LEU A 52 12.39 1.30 -5.70
CA LEU A 52 11.84 0.15 -6.38
C LEU A 52 11.06 0.61 -7.61
N SER A 53 11.47 0.11 -8.77
CA SER A 53 10.76 0.28 -10.04
C SER A 53 9.74 -0.83 -10.24
N GLY A 54 8.73 -0.60 -11.06
CA GLY A 54 7.76 -1.63 -11.36
C GLY A 54 6.64 -1.18 -12.26
N HIS A 55 5.61 -2.01 -12.29
CA HIS A 55 4.56 -1.96 -13.29
C HIS A 55 3.17 -2.11 -12.68
N ILE A 56 2.18 -1.49 -13.33
CA ILE A 56 0.77 -1.78 -13.09
C ILE A 56 0.15 -2.11 -14.45
N GLN A 57 -0.40 -3.31 -14.56
CA GLN A 57 -1.06 -3.85 -15.74
C GLN A 57 -2.57 -3.81 -15.54
N SER A 58 -3.30 -3.48 -16.60
CA SER A 58 -4.77 -3.47 -16.60
C SER A 58 -5.31 -3.53 -18.01
N ASP A 59 -6.44 -4.21 -18.18
CA ASP A 59 -7.18 -4.17 -19.44
C ASP A 59 -8.03 -2.91 -19.58
N SER A 60 -8.33 -2.22 -18.47
CA SER A 60 -8.96 -0.91 -18.46
C SER A 60 -7.90 0.19 -18.50
N LYS A 61 -7.94 1.02 -19.56
CA LYS A 61 -7.10 2.21 -19.67
C LYS A 61 -7.51 3.30 -18.67
N GLU A 62 -8.81 3.36 -18.34
CA GLU A 62 -9.39 4.31 -17.39
C GLU A 62 -8.84 4.09 -15.98
N ALA A 63 -8.68 2.84 -15.56
CA ALA A 63 -8.08 2.50 -14.27
C ALA A 63 -6.63 3.00 -14.17
N LEU A 64 -5.84 2.86 -15.25
CA LEU A 64 -4.47 3.37 -15.30
C LEU A 64 -4.43 4.91 -15.37
N ALA A 65 -5.38 5.55 -16.05
CA ALA A 65 -5.48 7.00 -16.11
C ALA A 65 -5.84 7.62 -14.74
N ALA A 66 -6.61 6.91 -13.92
CA ALA A 66 -6.85 7.33 -12.53
C ALA A 66 -5.55 7.31 -11.71
N GLN A 67 -4.72 6.29 -11.89
CA GLN A 67 -3.41 6.19 -11.26
C GLN A 67 -2.45 7.28 -11.74
N GLU A 68 -2.43 7.58 -13.05
CA GLU A 68 -1.67 8.71 -13.61
C GLU A 68 -2.07 10.03 -12.96
N ARG A 69 -3.38 10.29 -12.84
CA ARG A 69 -3.86 11.52 -12.20
C ARG A 69 -3.42 11.64 -10.75
N ALA A 70 -3.41 10.53 -10.02
CA ALA A 70 -3.10 10.52 -8.60
C ALA A 70 -1.58 10.59 -8.31
N TYR A 71 -0.74 10.01 -9.15
CA TYR A 71 0.68 9.81 -8.84
C TYR A 71 1.66 10.23 -9.94
N GLY A 72 1.20 10.52 -11.16
CA GLY A 72 2.05 10.70 -12.34
C GLY A 72 3.08 11.82 -12.21
N ASP A 73 2.79 12.85 -11.41
CA ASP A 73 3.70 13.97 -11.13
C ASP A 73 4.36 13.89 -9.72
N ILE A 74 4.16 12.78 -9.02
CA ILE A 74 4.72 12.50 -7.69
C ILE A 74 5.86 11.48 -7.83
N VAL A 75 5.62 10.38 -8.53
CA VAL A 75 6.58 9.27 -8.67
C VAL A 75 7.58 9.52 -9.79
N CYS A 76 8.71 8.82 -9.76
CA CYS A 76 9.73 8.97 -10.79
C CYS A 76 9.42 8.10 -12.00
N ASN A 77 9.82 8.53 -13.20
CA ASN A 77 9.75 7.75 -14.44
C ASN A 77 8.35 7.21 -14.78
N PHE A 78 7.28 7.95 -14.43
CA PHE A 78 5.92 7.57 -14.81
C PHE A 78 5.75 7.61 -16.33
N ARG A 79 5.33 6.49 -16.92
CA ARG A 79 5.00 6.40 -18.35
C ARG A 79 4.13 5.19 -18.65
N TYR A 80 3.40 5.25 -19.76
CA TYR A 80 2.83 4.05 -20.37
C TYR A 80 3.91 3.21 -21.03
N MET A 81 3.81 1.88 -20.92
CA MET A 81 4.72 0.94 -21.56
C MET A 81 4.30 0.72 -23.02
N SER A 82 5.29 0.55 -23.89
CA SER A 82 5.06 0.12 -25.27
C SER A 82 4.60 -1.33 -25.34
N ASP A 83 3.94 -1.70 -26.44
CA ASP A 83 3.52 -3.08 -26.67
C ASP A 83 4.71 -4.05 -26.66
N GLN A 84 5.84 -3.65 -27.23
CA GLN A 84 7.07 -4.45 -27.22
C GLN A 84 7.56 -4.72 -25.79
N GLU A 85 7.61 -3.71 -24.93
CA GLU A 85 8.01 -3.89 -23.53
C GLU A 85 7.07 -4.84 -22.78
N ARG A 86 5.75 -4.70 -22.98
CA ARG A 86 4.76 -5.58 -22.33
C ARG A 86 4.92 -7.04 -22.77
N GLN A 87 5.08 -7.27 -24.08
CA GLN A 87 5.20 -8.62 -24.64
C GLN A 87 6.52 -9.30 -24.27
N ILE A 88 7.59 -8.54 -24.02
CA ILE A 88 8.88 -9.09 -23.58
C ILE A 88 8.86 -9.39 -22.07
N LEU A 89 8.26 -8.51 -21.26
CA LEU A 89 8.36 -8.57 -19.81
C LEU A 89 7.30 -9.45 -19.14
N PHE A 90 6.16 -9.70 -19.79
CA PHE A 90 5.06 -10.44 -19.19
C PHE A 90 4.69 -11.65 -20.05
N ALA A 91 4.54 -12.81 -19.40
CA ALA A 91 4.10 -14.03 -20.07
C ALA A 91 2.65 -13.94 -20.57
N ASP A 92 1.80 -13.22 -19.83
CA ASP A 92 0.40 -12.96 -20.17
C ASP A 92 0.07 -11.47 -19.95
N PRO A 93 0.43 -10.59 -20.89
CA PRO A 93 0.31 -9.14 -20.71
C PRO A 93 -1.14 -8.65 -20.82
N SER A 94 -1.59 -7.85 -19.85
CA SER A 94 -2.82 -7.04 -20.03
C SER A 94 -2.65 -6.03 -21.16
N LYS A 95 -3.75 -5.56 -21.75
CA LYS A 95 -3.78 -4.63 -22.90
C LYS A 95 -2.97 -3.34 -22.67
N HIS A 96 -2.91 -2.87 -21.43
CA HIS A 96 -2.19 -1.66 -21.06
C HIS A 96 -1.32 -1.90 -19.83
N ALA A 97 -0.22 -1.16 -19.74
CA ALA A 97 0.61 -1.13 -18.56
C ALA A 97 1.26 0.24 -18.39
N ILE A 98 1.46 0.65 -17.15
CA ILE A 98 2.28 1.80 -16.77
C ILE A 98 3.52 1.32 -16.03
N HIS A 99 4.60 2.09 -16.16
CA HIS A 99 5.84 1.90 -15.44
C HIS A 99 6.13 3.14 -14.61
N PHE A 100 6.67 2.95 -13.41
CA PHE A 100 7.23 4.03 -12.60
C PHE A 100 8.21 3.49 -11.56
N SER A 101 8.91 4.40 -10.89
CA SER A 101 9.78 4.12 -9.75
C SER A 101 9.30 4.90 -8.53
N SER A 102 9.23 4.22 -7.39
CA SER A 102 8.83 4.79 -6.10
C SER A 102 9.66 4.20 -4.97
N PHE A 103 9.43 4.63 -3.73
CA PHE A 103 10.12 4.11 -2.56
C PHE A 103 9.24 3.08 -1.85
N ALA A 104 9.75 1.86 -1.71
CA ALA A 104 9.13 0.82 -0.90
C ALA A 104 9.71 0.86 0.51
N ALA A 105 8.86 0.72 1.52
CA ALA A 105 9.24 0.62 2.93
C ALA A 105 8.79 -0.72 3.51
N GLU A 106 9.74 -1.57 3.89
CA GLU A 106 9.50 -2.88 4.48
C GLU A 106 9.12 -2.72 5.95
N GLY A 107 7.83 -2.89 6.28
CA GLY A 107 7.30 -2.58 7.62
C GLY A 107 8.04 -3.28 8.78
N ASN A 108 8.47 -4.54 8.56
CA ASN A 108 9.23 -5.32 9.54
C ASN A 108 10.64 -4.75 9.85
N ARG A 109 11.16 -3.83 9.03
CA ARG A 109 12.42 -3.11 9.27
C ARG A 109 12.18 -1.64 9.57
N TYR A 110 11.29 -1.01 8.81
CA TYR A 110 11.00 0.42 8.92
C TYR A 110 10.36 0.80 10.25
N VAL A 111 9.40 -0.01 10.76
CA VAL A 111 8.73 0.29 12.04
C VAL A 111 9.71 0.16 13.22
N PRO A 112 10.52 -0.91 13.35
CA PRO A 112 11.57 -0.96 14.37
C PRO A 112 12.59 0.18 14.27
N PHE A 113 12.99 0.56 13.05
CA PHE A 113 13.90 1.68 12.82
C PHE A 113 13.33 3.01 13.36
N LEU A 114 12.06 3.32 13.06
CA LEU A 114 11.39 4.51 13.59
C LEU A 114 11.22 4.43 15.11
N LYS A 115 10.86 3.26 15.65
CA LYS A 115 10.73 3.03 17.10
C LYS A 115 12.02 3.33 17.85
N ASN A 116 13.17 2.94 17.29
CA ASN A 116 14.47 3.20 17.90
C ASN A 116 14.81 4.70 17.88
N GLN A 117 14.58 5.41 16.78
CA GLN A 117 14.76 6.87 16.74
C GLN A 117 13.92 7.61 17.79
N LEU A 118 12.68 7.16 18.02
CA LEU A 118 11.81 7.72 19.06
C LEU A 118 12.35 7.43 20.46
N ARG A 119 12.83 6.21 20.72
CA ARG A 119 13.47 5.86 22.00
C ARG A 119 14.71 6.70 22.28
N ASP A 120 15.55 6.89 21.26
CA ASP A 120 16.78 7.70 21.37
C ASP A 120 16.45 9.18 21.65
N SER A 121 15.25 9.62 21.25
CA SER A 121 14.71 10.94 21.54
C SER A 121 13.97 11.02 22.90
N GLY A 122 14.01 9.96 23.70
CA GLY A 122 13.41 9.89 25.04
C GLY A 122 11.93 9.49 25.09
N VAL A 123 11.34 9.03 23.98
CA VAL A 123 9.95 8.56 23.96
C VAL A 123 9.82 7.24 24.73
N VAL A 124 8.89 7.21 25.69
CA VAL A 124 8.57 6.01 26.48
C VAL A 124 7.50 5.19 25.75
N PHE A 125 7.75 3.88 25.62
CA PHE A 125 6.81 2.94 25.03
C PHE A 125 6.18 2.07 26.12
N THR A 126 4.86 2.11 26.22
CA THR A 126 4.08 1.31 27.17
C THR A 126 3.20 0.32 26.41
N GLN A 127 3.21 -0.95 26.82
CA GLN A 127 2.30 -1.96 26.29
C GLN A 127 1.07 -2.03 27.21
N ARG A 128 -0.07 -1.58 26.70
CA ARG A 128 -1.36 -1.56 27.41
C ARG A 128 -2.49 -1.75 26.42
N THR A 129 -3.55 -2.45 26.83
CA THR A 129 -4.82 -2.49 26.09
C THR A 129 -5.73 -1.41 26.63
N LEU A 130 -6.26 -0.57 25.75
CA LEU A 130 -7.23 0.47 26.07
C LEU A 130 -8.60 0.05 25.56
N GLN A 131 -9.65 0.30 26.33
CA GLN A 131 -11.04 0.17 25.90
C GLN A 131 -11.58 1.49 25.34
N SER A 132 -11.05 2.62 25.81
CA SER A 132 -11.44 3.97 25.37
C SER A 132 -10.24 4.91 25.38
N ALA A 133 -10.25 5.91 24.48
CA ALA A 133 -9.28 7.00 24.53
C ALA A 133 -9.40 7.86 25.81
N SER A 134 -10.57 7.88 26.46
CA SER A 134 -10.79 8.64 27.71
C SER A 134 -9.90 8.15 28.85
N GLU A 135 -9.50 6.88 28.88
CA GLU A 135 -8.58 6.35 29.89
C GLU A 135 -7.24 7.10 29.90
N LEU A 136 -6.78 7.60 28.75
CA LEU A 136 -5.57 8.40 28.66
C LEU A 136 -5.81 9.84 29.13
N ALA A 137 -7.00 10.39 28.93
CA ALA A 137 -7.34 11.70 29.48
C ALA A 137 -7.35 11.64 31.02
N ASP A 138 -7.89 10.56 31.58
CA ASP A 138 -7.92 10.31 33.03
C ASP A 138 -6.52 10.11 33.62
N ASP A 139 -5.59 9.52 32.86
CA ASP A 139 -4.16 9.42 33.21
C ASP A 139 -3.43 10.79 33.16
N GLY A 140 -4.10 11.86 32.69
CA GLY A 140 -3.59 13.22 32.69
C GLY A 140 -2.84 13.65 31.42
N TYR A 141 -3.01 12.95 30.29
CA TYR A 141 -2.40 13.37 29.02
C TYR A 141 -3.14 14.58 28.40
N ASP A 142 -2.39 15.64 28.07
CA ASP A 142 -2.97 16.87 27.48
C ASP A 142 -3.46 16.69 26.03
N VAL A 143 -2.75 15.86 25.27
CA VAL A 143 -3.00 15.64 23.84
C VAL A 143 -2.93 14.16 23.52
N ILE A 144 -3.98 13.65 22.88
CA ILE A 144 -4.09 12.26 22.45
C ILE A 144 -4.13 12.22 20.93
N VAL A 145 -3.20 11.49 20.31
CA VAL A 145 -3.20 11.22 18.88
C VAL A 145 -3.66 9.78 18.65
N ASN A 146 -4.91 9.61 18.20
CA ASN A 146 -5.46 8.29 17.92
C ASN A 146 -4.91 7.74 16.60
N SER A 147 -4.09 6.69 16.67
CA SER A 147 -3.50 5.99 15.52
C SER A 147 -3.68 4.47 15.62
N ALA A 148 -4.82 4.02 16.15
CA ALA A 148 -5.09 2.60 16.45
C ALA A 148 -5.56 1.75 15.25
N GLY A 149 -5.41 2.24 14.01
CA GLY A 149 -5.78 1.53 12.80
C GLY A 149 -7.27 1.14 12.78
N LEU A 150 -7.58 -0.13 12.52
CA LEU A 150 -8.96 -0.64 12.51
C LEU A 150 -9.73 -0.37 13.81
N ASN A 151 -9.04 -0.31 14.96
CA ASN A 151 -9.66 -0.07 16.25
C ASN A 151 -9.82 1.42 16.58
N ALA A 152 -9.40 2.33 15.68
CA ALA A 152 -9.46 3.76 15.93
C ALA A 152 -10.90 4.25 16.16
N GLY A 153 -11.87 3.73 15.38
CA GLY A 153 -13.29 4.02 15.55
C GLY A 153 -13.78 3.62 16.94
N LYS A 154 -13.59 2.34 17.29
CA LYS A 154 -13.96 1.80 18.61
C LYS A 154 -13.36 2.61 19.77
N LEU A 155 -12.08 2.98 19.70
CA LEU A 155 -11.44 3.79 20.75
C LEU A 155 -11.99 5.22 20.85
N ALA A 156 -12.54 5.75 19.75
CA ALA A 156 -13.16 7.07 19.68
C ALA A 156 -14.67 7.04 19.97
N GLY A 157 -15.26 5.87 20.26
CA GLY A 157 -16.70 5.71 20.45
C GLY A 157 -17.51 5.70 19.15
N ASP A 158 -16.88 5.32 18.04
CA ASP A 158 -17.50 5.10 16.74
C ASP A 158 -17.72 3.60 16.51
N ASP A 159 -18.87 3.25 15.94
CA ASP A 159 -19.39 1.89 15.89
C ASP A 159 -19.15 1.19 14.53
N ASP A 160 -19.28 1.91 13.41
CA ASP A 160 -19.38 1.27 12.08
C ASP A 160 -18.64 1.98 10.94
N SER A 161 -18.01 3.13 11.17
CA SER A 161 -17.34 3.86 10.09
C SER A 161 -16.03 3.21 9.61
N VAL A 162 -15.47 2.28 10.38
CA VAL A 162 -14.21 1.59 10.08
C VAL A 162 -14.45 0.09 10.01
N TYR A 163 -14.17 -0.51 8.85
CA TYR A 163 -14.37 -1.93 8.59
C TYR A 163 -13.12 -2.57 7.97
N PRO A 164 -12.89 -3.87 8.17
CA PRO A 164 -11.74 -4.54 7.58
C PRO A 164 -11.90 -4.71 6.07
N ILE A 165 -10.78 -4.53 5.38
CA ILE A 165 -10.56 -5.09 4.05
C ILE A 165 -9.40 -6.06 4.21
N ARG A 166 -9.72 -7.35 4.31
CA ARG A 166 -8.72 -8.41 4.47
C ARG A 166 -7.93 -8.54 3.17
N GLY A 167 -6.61 -8.72 3.33
CA GLY A 167 -5.68 -9.04 2.26
C GLY A 167 -4.82 -10.21 2.73
N VAL A 168 -4.48 -11.10 1.80
CA VAL A 168 -3.64 -12.26 2.07
C VAL A 168 -2.35 -12.09 1.27
N VAL A 169 -1.23 -12.39 1.91
CA VAL A 169 0.09 -12.28 1.30
C VAL A 169 0.94 -13.49 1.64
N PHE A 170 1.68 -14.02 0.67
CA PHE A 170 2.72 -15.03 0.87
C PHE A 170 4.09 -14.45 0.57
N GLU A 171 5.09 -14.89 1.32
CA GLU A 171 6.49 -14.64 1.02
C GLU A 171 7.03 -15.79 0.18
N VAL A 172 7.75 -15.46 -0.88
CA VAL A 172 8.29 -16.43 -1.83
C VAL A 172 9.73 -16.12 -2.18
N ASP A 173 10.53 -17.18 -2.31
CA ASP A 173 11.92 -17.08 -2.76
C ASP A 173 11.98 -16.94 -4.30
N ALA A 174 12.14 -15.71 -4.77
CA ALA A 174 12.23 -15.37 -6.20
C ALA A 174 13.22 -14.21 -6.43
N PRO A 175 14.53 -14.43 -6.21
CA PRO A 175 15.53 -13.37 -6.21
C PRO A 175 15.70 -12.69 -7.57
N TRP A 176 15.28 -13.30 -8.68
CA TRP A 176 15.29 -12.69 -10.01
C TRP A 176 14.17 -11.65 -10.20
N HIS A 177 13.12 -11.66 -9.38
CA HIS A 177 12.01 -10.72 -9.48
C HIS A 177 12.39 -9.39 -8.83
N LYS A 178 12.75 -8.39 -9.65
CA LYS A 178 13.31 -7.10 -9.20
C LYS A 178 12.35 -5.91 -9.30
N HIS A 179 11.21 -6.11 -9.94
CA HIS A 179 10.22 -5.07 -10.18
C HIS A 179 8.96 -5.37 -9.39
N PHE A 180 8.31 -4.37 -8.79
CA PHE A 180 6.93 -4.60 -8.34
C PHE A 180 6.04 -4.80 -9.58
N ASN A 181 4.99 -5.60 -9.46
CA ASN A 181 4.01 -5.78 -10.53
C ASN A 181 2.61 -5.91 -9.91
N TYR A 182 1.69 -5.06 -10.35
CA TYR A 182 0.27 -5.14 -10.02
C TYR A 182 -0.52 -5.54 -11.26
N ARG A 183 -1.58 -6.34 -11.09
CA ARG A 183 -2.60 -6.59 -12.11
C ARG A 183 -3.96 -6.15 -11.58
N ASP A 184 -4.61 -5.26 -12.31
CA ASP A 184 -5.94 -4.70 -12.03
C ASP A 184 -6.11 -4.13 -10.60
N PHE A 185 -4.99 -3.76 -9.94
CA PHE A 185 -4.96 -3.32 -8.55
C PHE A 185 -5.56 -4.34 -7.57
N GLU A 186 -5.59 -5.61 -7.94
CA GLU A 186 -6.16 -6.71 -7.14
C GLU A 186 -5.07 -7.66 -6.68
N THR A 187 -4.20 -8.05 -7.61
CA THR A 187 -3.04 -8.89 -7.30
C THR A 187 -1.77 -8.07 -7.44
N PHE A 188 -0.78 -8.40 -6.59
CA PHE A 188 0.48 -7.70 -6.60
C PHE A 188 1.64 -8.59 -6.22
N THR A 189 2.81 -8.19 -6.71
CA THR A 189 4.11 -8.72 -6.32
C THR A 189 5.01 -7.54 -5.97
N ILE A 190 5.66 -7.60 -4.81
CA ILE A 190 6.57 -6.56 -4.33
C ILE A 190 7.85 -7.24 -3.84
N PRO A 191 8.99 -7.05 -4.53
CA PRO A 191 10.29 -7.47 -4.02
C PRO A 191 10.60 -6.84 -2.66
N LYS A 192 10.85 -7.66 -1.65
CA LYS A 192 11.53 -7.29 -0.38
C LYS A 192 13.04 -7.49 -0.53
N ASN A 193 13.80 -7.24 0.53
CA ASN A 193 15.25 -7.41 0.52
C ASN A 193 15.64 -8.88 0.41
N ASP A 194 14.90 -9.77 1.08
CA ASP A 194 15.25 -11.19 1.20
C ASP A 194 14.25 -12.14 0.53
N CYS A 195 13.10 -11.63 0.09
CA CYS A 195 12.04 -12.42 -0.54
C CYS A 195 11.21 -11.54 -1.48
N VAL A 196 10.19 -12.11 -2.11
CA VAL A 196 9.13 -11.38 -2.80
C VAL A 196 7.84 -11.60 -2.03
N VAL A 197 7.04 -10.54 -1.88
CA VAL A 197 5.68 -10.67 -1.36
C VAL A 197 4.74 -10.79 -2.54
N VAL A 198 3.87 -11.79 -2.52
CA VAL A 198 2.76 -11.92 -3.48
C VAL A 198 1.46 -11.88 -2.73
N GLY A 199 0.56 -11.02 -3.18
CA GLY A 199 -0.66 -10.73 -2.44
C GLY A 199 -1.87 -10.55 -3.33
N THR A 200 -3.02 -10.78 -2.71
CA THR A 200 -4.33 -10.37 -3.19
C THR A 200 -4.85 -9.28 -2.25
N VAL A 201 -5.60 -8.34 -2.80
CA VAL A 201 -6.29 -7.28 -2.05
C VAL A 201 -7.79 -7.49 -2.19
N LYS A 202 -8.56 -7.00 -1.20
CA LYS A 202 -9.99 -6.64 -1.30
C LYS A 202 -11.02 -7.70 -0.88
N GLN A 203 -10.82 -8.34 0.27
CA GLN A 203 -11.89 -9.06 0.94
C GLN A 203 -12.58 -8.15 1.98
N ALA A 204 -13.54 -7.33 1.52
CA ALA A 204 -14.26 -6.39 2.37
C ALA A 204 -15.12 -7.10 3.43
N ASN A 205 -15.20 -6.52 4.63
CA ASN A 205 -15.99 -7.02 5.78
C ASN A 205 -15.57 -8.42 6.27
N ARG A 206 -14.36 -8.87 5.96
CA ARG A 206 -13.80 -10.13 6.45
C ARG A 206 -12.90 -9.87 7.67
N HIS A 207 -13.29 -10.43 8.81
CA HIS A 207 -12.63 -10.25 10.11
C HIS A 207 -11.74 -11.44 10.51
N ASP A 208 -11.88 -12.57 9.82
CA ASP A 208 -11.13 -13.78 10.07
C ASP A 208 -9.64 -13.59 9.73
N THR A 209 -8.79 -14.25 10.52
CA THR A 209 -7.33 -14.20 10.36
C THR A 209 -6.75 -15.53 9.85
N GLU A 210 -7.57 -16.58 9.78
CA GLU A 210 -7.15 -17.91 9.32
C GLU A 210 -7.00 -17.93 7.80
N ILE A 211 -5.91 -18.52 7.30
CA ILE A 211 -5.66 -18.65 5.86
C ILE A 211 -6.37 -19.90 5.33
N THR A 212 -7.34 -19.69 4.45
CA THR A 212 -8.15 -20.75 3.84
C THR A 212 -7.47 -21.34 2.60
N ASP A 213 -7.94 -22.51 2.14
CA ASP A 213 -7.46 -23.10 0.89
C ASP A 213 -7.90 -22.31 -0.34
N GLU A 214 -8.98 -21.54 -0.23
CA GLU A 214 -9.38 -20.58 -1.26
C GLU A 214 -8.35 -19.45 -1.38
N ASP A 215 -7.97 -18.85 -0.25
CA ASP A 215 -6.92 -17.82 -0.24
C ASP A 215 -5.62 -18.34 -0.87
N ARG A 216 -5.23 -19.58 -0.56
CA ARG A 216 -4.06 -20.22 -1.16
C ARG A 216 -4.19 -20.33 -2.68
N ARG A 217 -5.36 -20.77 -3.19
CA ARG A 217 -5.60 -20.90 -4.63
C ARG A 217 -5.53 -19.55 -5.33
N ASP A 218 -6.12 -18.51 -4.75
CA ASP A 218 -6.12 -17.15 -5.31
C ASP A 218 -4.69 -16.60 -5.41
N ILE A 219 -3.88 -16.78 -4.37
CA ILE A 219 -2.47 -16.39 -4.37
C ILE A 219 -1.67 -17.21 -5.39
N TRP A 220 -1.92 -18.51 -5.50
CA TRP A 220 -1.28 -19.36 -6.52
C TRP A 220 -1.62 -18.93 -7.94
N GLN A 221 -2.85 -18.49 -8.18
CA GLN A 221 -3.25 -17.93 -9.45
C GLN A 221 -2.55 -16.59 -9.71
N ALA A 222 -2.56 -15.67 -8.74
CA ALA A 222 -1.84 -14.40 -8.81
C ALA A 222 -0.34 -14.58 -9.13
N LEU A 223 0.30 -15.56 -8.48
CA LEU A 223 1.69 -15.96 -8.75
C LEU A 223 1.90 -16.37 -10.21
N ARG A 224 1.01 -17.19 -10.76
CA ARG A 224 1.10 -17.66 -12.16
C ARG A 224 0.97 -16.52 -13.16
N GLU A 225 0.13 -15.55 -12.85
CA GLU A 225 -0.11 -14.36 -13.68
C GLU A 225 1.00 -13.31 -13.55
N ALA A 226 1.67 -13.25 -12.39
CA ALA A 226 2.76 -12.31 -12.13
C ALA A 226 4.14 -12.85 -12.49
N ALA A 227 4.30 -14.16 -12.59
CA ALA A 227 5.54 -14.80 -13.03
C ALA A 227 5.82 -14.45 -14.50
N ALA A 228 6.57 -13.35 -14.66
CA ALA A 228 7.20 -12.92 -15.90
C ALA A 228 8.11 -13.99 -16.54
N ASP A 229 8.54 -14.99 -15.78
CA ASP A 229 9.57 -15.92 -16.24
C ASP A 229 9.07 -17.37 -16.31
N ASN A 230 9.27 -17.93 -17.51
CA ASN A 230 9.58 -19.31 -17.88
C ASN A 230 9.08 -20.42 -16.92
N GLU A 231 8.44 -21.45 -17.46
CA GLU A 231 7.93 -22.62 -16.74
C GLU A 231 8.95 -23.26 -15.76
N LYS A 232 10.25 -23.05 -15.98
CA LYS A 232 11.35 -23.42 -15.06
C LYS A 232 11.38 -22.64 -13.73
N CYS A 233 11.04 -21.35 -13.73
CA CYS A 233 11.02 -20.54 -12.50
C CYS A 233 9.84 -20.92 -11.61
N LYS A 234 8.68 -21.31 -12.18
CA LYS A 234 7.48 -21.75 -11.44
C LYS A 234 7.76 -22.86 -10.43
N ASN A 235 8.69 -23.77 -10.72
CA ASN A 235 9.10 -24.86 -9.81
C ASN A 235 10.03 -24.41 -8.66
N HIS A 236 10.52 -23.18 -8.70
CA HIS A 236 11.46 -22.62 -7.71
C HIS A 236 10.83 -21.58 -6.78
N TRP A 237 9.60 -21.10 -7.05
CA TRP A 237 8.85 -20.29 -6.09
C TRP A 237 8.49 -21.16 -4.89
N ARG A 238 9.23 -21.01 -3.80
CA ARG A 238 8.94 -21.69 -2.53
C ARG A 238 8.26 -20.70 -1.62
N MET A 239 7.07 -21.06 -1.14
CA MET A 239 6.48 -20.38 0.01
C MET A 239 7.44 -20.52 1.19
N VAL A 240 7.79 -19.40 1.79
CA VAL A 240 8.63 -19.32 2.99
C VAL A 240 7.76 -19.31 4.23
#